data_AF-A0ABD5LTS7-F1
#
_entry.id   AF-A0ABD5LTS7-F1
#
_cell.length_a   1.000
_cell.length_b   1.000
_cell.length_c   1.000
_cell.angle_alpha   90.00
_cell.angle_beta   90.00
_cell.angle_gamma   90.00
#
_symmetry.space_group_name_H-M   'P 1'
#
loop_
_entity.id
_entity.type
_entity.pdbx_description
1 polymer ?
#
loop_
_entity_poly.entity_id
_entity_poly.type
_entity_poly.pdbx_seq_one_letter_code
_entity_poly.pdbx_strand_id
1 'polypeptide(L)'
;MHGREKPQYANLLLNYLKQLYDSPITLLTDYLEITLTPGNPIMHSSVIYGLIGPWGQWHNRPFESIPCWWNDCPELGAYFLARCDRENQALCNKAEIVLGINLSSVQPLQQEIVAAYADSIADPRTLLSVLRTNKAYQGIPLPLISTARSHGYIFDKQHRVFQEDIAYGLALLVALGERLRVPTPYIREIYDWCCGYMGGILPHPQLPMDWPIIRVK
;
A
#
# COMPACT_ATOMS: atom_id res chain seq x y z
N MET A 1 25.59 4.95 5.12
CA MET A 1 26.44 5.52 4.04
C MET A 1 27.33 4.44 3.47
N HIS A 2 27.11 4.09 2.21
CA HIS A 2 28.10 3.32 1.43
C HIS A 2 29.38 4.15 1.34
N GLY A 3 30.57 3.55 1.40
CA GLY A 3 31.85 4.29 1.34
C GLY A 3 32.11 5.11 0.07
N ARG A 4 31.13 5.19 -0.85
CA ARG A 4 31.14 5.98 -2.09
C ARG A 4 30.19 7.19 -2.07
N GLU A 5 29.30 7.31 -1.07
CA GLU A 5 28.41 8.46 -0.94
C GLU A 5 29.15 9.61 -0.26
N LYS A 6 29.43 10.67 -1.02
CA LYS A 6 29.85 11.95 -0.47
C LYS A 6 28.64 12.90 -0.48
N PRO A 7 28.34 13.64 0.61
CA PRO A 7 27.21 14.57 0.66
C PRO A 7 27.15 15.55 -0.53
N GLN A 8 28.31 15.93 -1.06
CA GLN A 8 28.43 16.77 -2.25
C GLN A 8 27.74 16.19 -3.50
N TYR A 9 27.73 14.86 -3.68
CA TYR A 9 27.10 14.24 -4.85
C TYR A 9 25.58 14.20 -4.72
N ALA A 10 25.06 14.07 -3.50
CA ALA A 10 23.62 14.15 -3.24
C ALA A 10 23.07 15.53 -3.59
N ASN A 11 23.77 16.60 -3.18
CA ASN A 11 23.41 17.98 -3.53
C ASN A 11 23.50 18.25 -5.03
N LEU A 12 24.53 17.73 -5.70
CA LEU A 12 24.69 17.88 -7.14
C LEU A 12 23.54 17.21 -7.90
N LEU A 13 23.20 15.96 -7.54
CA LEU A 13 22.07 15.24 -8.12
C LEU A 13 20.75 15.99 -7.88
N LEU A 14 20.51 16.46 -6.65
CA LEU A 14 19.32 17.23 -6.32
C LEU A 14 19.19 18.51 -7.17
N ASN A 15 20.30 19.20 -7.42
CA ASN A 15 20.31 20.39 -8.27
C ASN A 15 19.97 20.06 -9.73
N TYR A 16 20.50 18.97 -10.28
CA TYR A 16 20.13 18.53 -11.63
C TYR A 16 18.66 18.15 -11.72
N LEU A 17 18.14 17.41 -10.74
CA LEU A 17 16.73 17.04 -10.73
C LEU A 17 15.83 18.27 -10.62
N LYS A 18 16.19 19.27 -9.79
CA LYS A 18 15.45 20.54 -9.67
C LYS A 18 15.48 21.41 -10.94
N GLN A 19 16.41 21.16 -11.86
CA GLN A 19 16.41 21.81 -13.17
C GLN A 19 15.53 21.06 -14.19
N LEU A 20 15.28 19.77 -13.97
CA LEU A 20 14.49 18.93 -14.88
C LEU A 20 12.99 18.93 -14.57
N TYR A 21 12.62 19.11 -13.30
CA TYR A 21 11.22 19.06 -12.86
C TYR A 21 10.77 20.37 -12.22
N ASP A 22 9.57 20.82 -12.59
CA ASP A 22 8.91 21.98 -11.97
C ASP A 22 8.36 21.68 -10.57
N SER A 23 8.21 20.39 -10.24
CA SER A 23 7.72 19.94 -8.93
C SER A 23 8.83 19.99 -7.86
N PRO A 24 8.49 20.33 -6.60
CA PRO A 24 9.45 20.26 -5.50
C PRO A 24 10.08 18.88 -5.38
N ILE A 25 11.41 18.84 -5.23
CA ILE A 25 12.16 17.59 -5.06
C ILE A 25 12.80 17.58 -3.68
N THR A 26 12.49 16.53 -2.94
CA THR A 26 13.02 16.25 -1.60
C THR A 26 13.81 14.96 -1.65
N LEU A 27 15.03 14.99 -1.14
CA LEU A 27 15.84 13.80 -0.97
C LEU A 27 15.45 13.12 0.35
N LEU A 28 15.10 11.84 0.29
CA LEU A 28 14.86 11.02 1.47
C LEU A 28 16.20 10.60 2.10
N THR A 29 16.20 10.42 3.41
CA THR A 29 17.36 10.04 4.21
C THR A 29 17.61 8.53 4.15
N ASP A 30 16.54 7.73 4.04
CA ASP A 30 16.61 6.28 3.89
C ASP A 30 15.60 5.79 2.83
N TYR A 31 15.95 4.73 2.09
CA TYR A 31 15.07 4.15 1.08
C TYR A 31 13.81 3.51 1.69
N LEU A 32 13.86 3.15 2.98
CA LEU A 32 12.72 2.61 3.70
C LEU A 32 11.63 3.64 3.91
N GLU A 33 11.92 4.95 3.86
CA GLU A 33 10.90 5.99 3.92
C GLU A 33 9.88 5.82 2.79
N ILE A 34 10.33 5.68 1.53
CA ILE A 34 9.40 5.45 0.42
C ILE A 34 8.86 4.03 0.37
N THR A 35 9.64 3.03 0.81
CA THR A 35 9.23 1.62 0.80
C THR A 35 8.08 1.34 1.77
N LEU A 36 8.10 1.99 2.93
CA LEU A 36 7.11 1.82 3.99
C LEU A 36 6.07 2.93 4.02
N THR A 37 6.14 3.93 3.14
CA THR A 37 5.05 4.90 2.97
C THR A 37 3.75 4.15 2.69
N PRO A 38 2.70 4.30 3.52
CA PRO A 38 1.42 3.63 3.28
C PRO A 38 0.91 3.98 1.89
N GLY A 39 0.73 2.97 1.05
CA GLY A 39 0.41 3.19 -0.35
C GLY A 39 -0.49 2.12 -0.94
N ASN A 40 -0.41 2.00 -2.26
CA ASN A 40 -1.19 1.08 -3.07
C ASN A 40 -1.30 -0.36 -2.50
N PRO A 41 -0.23 -0.98 -1.94
CA PRO A 41 -0.30 -2.35 -1.44
C PRO A 41 -1.39 -2.60 -0.41
N ILE A 42 -1.54 -1.71 0.57
CA ILE A 42 -2.59 -1.85 1.59
C ILE A 42 -3.93 -1.25 1.10
N MET A 43 -3.89 -0.14 0.37
CA MET A 43 -5.09 0.57 -0.09
C MET A 43 -5.94 -0.29 -1.04
N HIS A 44 -5.34 -0.76 -2.13
CA HIS A 44 -6.07 -1.51 -3.14
C HIS A 44 -6.52 -2.88 -2.62
N SER A 45 -5.62 -3.61 -1.96
CA SER A 45 -5.91 -4.95 -1.47
C SER A 45 -7.01 -4.97 -0.41
N SER A 46 -7.05 -3.98 0.49
CA SER A 46 -8.10 -3.87 1.50
C SER A 46 -9.48 -3.61 0.88
N VAL A 47 -9.56 -2.77 -0.17
CA VAL A 47 -10.82 -2.53 -0.89
C VAL A 47 -11.28 -3.80 -1.61
N ILE A 48 -10.38 -4.47 -2.33
CA ILE A 48 -10.67 -5.75 -2.99
C ILE A 48 -11.19 -6.77 -1.96
N TYR A 49 -10.48 -6.92 -0.84
CA TYR A 49 -10.85 -7.83 0.23
C TYR A 49 -12.21 -7.48 0.84
N GLY A 50 -12.49 -6.20 1.09
CA GLY A 50 -13.78 -5.75 1.59
C GLY A 50 -14.94 -5.97 0.62
N LEU A 51 -14.69 -6.02 -0.68
CA LEU A 51 -15.70 -6.25 -1.72
C LEU A 51 -15.98 -7.74 -1.95
N ILE A 52 -14.92 -8.53 -2.18
CA ILE A 52 -15.04 -9.93 -2.65
C ILE A 52 -14.35 -10.96 -1.74
N GLY A 53 -13.73 -10.50 -0.65
CA GLY A 53 -13.19 -11.36 0.41
C GLY A 53 -14.28 -12.18 1.11
N PRO A 54 -13.92 -13.04 2.08
CA PRO A 54 -14.85 -14.00 2.70
C PRO A 54 -16.13 -13.39 3.29
N TRP A 55 -16.04 -12.14 3.76
CA TRP A 55 -17.18 -11.39 4.33
C TRP A 55 -17.63 -10.22 3.45
N GLY A 56 -17.10 -10.12 2.23
CA GLY A 56 -17.46 -9.07 1.28
C GLY A 56 -18.85 -9.30 0.69
N GLN A 57 -19.53 -8.21 0.35
CA GLN A 57 -20.88 -8.25 -0.24
C GLN A 57 -20.94 -9.08 -1.53
N TRP A 58 -19.85 -9.11 -2.31
CA TRP A 58 -19.73 -9.84 -3.57
C TRP A 58 -18.91 -11.14 -3.44
N HIS A 59 -18.81 -11.69 -2.23
CA HIS A 59 -18.12 -12.97 -2.04
C HIS A 59 -18.72 -14.08 -2.93
N ASN A 60 -17.89 -14.65 -3.82
CA ASN A 60 -18.29 -15.65 -4.83
C ASN A 60 -19.45 -15.23 -5.74
N ARG A 61 -19.63 -13.92 -5.97
CA ARG A 61 -20.69 -13.37 -6.82
C ARG A 61 -20.11 -12.37 -7.83
N PRO A 62 -20.62 -12.35 -9.07
CA PRO A 62 -20.26 -11.29 -10.02
C PRO A 62 -20.88 -9.95 -9.60
N PHE A 63 -20.26 -8.86 -10.05
CA PHE A 63 -20.85 -7.52 -9.97
C PHE A 63 -21.88 -7.33 -11.10
N GLU A 64 -22.98 -6.65 -10.79
CA GLU A 64 -24.02 -6.32 -11.78
C GLU A 64 -23.62 -5.11 -12.65
N SER A 65 -22.88 -4.16 -12.07
CA SER A 65 -22.30 -2.99 -12.72
C SER A 65 -20.89 -2.75 -12.20
N ILE A 66 -20.06 -1.96 -12.89
CA ILE A 66 -18.70 -1.65 -12.46
C ILE A 66 -18.75 -0.55 -11.37
N PRO A 67 -18.41 -0.85 -10.11
CA PRO A 67 -18.30 0.15 -9.05
C PRO A 67 -17.07 1.04 -9.23
N CYS A 68 -17.07 2.19 -8.56
CA CYS A 68 -15.90 3.02 -8.38
C CYS A 68 -15.03 2.50 -7.23
N TRP A 69 -13.71 2.52 -7.40
CA TRP A 69 -12.76 2.02 -6.42
C TRP A 69 -12.92 2.68 -5.04
N TRP A 70 -12.97 4.02 -5.04
CA TRP A 70 -12.89 4.80 -3.81
C TRP A 70 -14.25 5.32 -3.34
N ASN A 71 -15.06 5.85 -4.26
CA ASN A 71 -16.41 6.36 -3.92
C ASN A 71 -17.34 5.25 -3.42
N ASP A 72 -17.19 4.03 -3.95
CA ASP A 72 -17.98 2.87 -3.54
C ASP A 72 -17.18 1.94 -2.60
N CYS A 73 -16.07 2.41 -2.04
CA CYS A 73 -15.27 1.64 -1.06
C CYS A 73 -16.17 1.17 0.09
N PRO A 74 -16.26 -0.15 0.39
CA PRO A 74 -17.13 -0.65 1.44
C PRO A 74 -16.56 -0.34 2.84
N GLU A 75 -17.43 -0.25 3.85
CA GLU A 75 -17.01 -0.07 5.25
C GLU A 75 -16.02 -1.16 5.70
N LEU A 76 -16.24 -2.40 5.26
CA LEU A 76 -15.33 -3.51 5.51
C LEU A 76 -13.94 -3.26 4.91
N GLY A 77 -13.87 -2.69 3.71
CA GLY A 77 -12.60 -2.35 3.07
C GLY A 77 -11.84 -1.28 3.85
N ALA A 78 -12.53 -0.22 4.28
CA ALA A 78 -11.92 0.81 5.13
C ALA A 78 -11.53 0.27 6.52
N TYR A 79 -12.30 -0.67 7.07
CA TYR A 79 -12.00 -1.35 8.34
C TYR A 79 -10.67 -2.10 8.28
N PHE A 80 -10.45 -2.88 7.22
CA PHE A 80 -9.21 -3.63 6.99
C PHE A 80 -8.06 -2.67 6.71
N LEU A 81 -8.29 -1.67 5.86
CA LEU A 81 -7.26 -0.69 5.51
C LEU A 81 -6.70 0.05 6.75
N ALA A 82 -7.58 0.51 7.65
CA ALA A 82 -7.15 1.19 8.87
C ALA A 82 -6.34 0.28 9.81
N ARG A 83 -6.47 -1.04 9.70
CA ARG A 83 -5.70 -2.01 10.49
C ARG A 83 -4.37 -2.33 9.82
N CYS A 84 -4.37 -2.52 8.52
CA CYS A 84 -3.14 -2.68 7.74
C CYS A 84 -2.24 -1.45 7.88
N ASP A 85 -2.80 -0.24 7.91
CA ASP A 85 -2.04 0.99 8.17
C ASP A 85 -1.39 0.98 9.56
N ARG A 86 -2.12 0.56 10.61
CA ARG A 86 -1.55 0.40 11.96
C ARG A 86 -0.43 -0.64 12.02
N GLU A 87 -0.58 -1.74 11.30
CA GLU A 87 0.47 -2.76 11.19
C GLU A 87 1.69 -2.22 10.45
N ASN A 88 1.48 -1.47 9.37
CA ASN A 88 2.55 -0.81 8.62
C ASN A 88 3.31 0.20 9.50
N GLN A 89 2.60 1.00 10.30
CA GLN A 89 3.20 1.90 11.28
C GLN A 89 4.00 1.15 12.37
N ALA A 90 3.52 -0.03 12.80
CA ALA A 90 4.28 -0.89 13.70
C ALA A 90 5.56 -1.44 13.05
N LEU A 91 5.53 -1.74 11.75
CA LEU A 91 6.73 -2.10 10.97
C LEU A 91 7.73 -0.93 10.94
N CYS A 92 7.28 0.29 10.63
CA CYS A 92 8.12 1.49 10.65
C CYS A 92 8.81 1.66 12.00
N ASN A 93 8.05 1.68 13.09
CA ASN A 93 8.58 1.84 14.45
C ASN A 93 9.62 0.76 14.78
N LYS A 94 9.37 -0.50 14.39
CA LYS A 94 10.32 -1.59 14.64
C LYS A 94 11.58 -1.45 13.79
N ALA A 95 11.43 -1.07 12.52
CA ALA A 95 12.55 -0.85 11.60
C ALA A 95 13.46 0.29 12.09
N GLU A 96 12.90 1.42 12.54
CA GLU A 96 13.67 2.53 13.12
C GLU A 96 14.55 2.05 14.28
N ILE A 97 13.97 1.30 15.22
CA ILE A 97 14.69 0.79 16.39
C ILE A 97 15.82 -0.17 15.99
N VAL A 98 15.53 -1.12 15.10
CA VAL A 98 16.47 -2.19 14.74
C VAL A 98 17.60 -1.68 13.85
N LEU A 99 17.31 -0.74 12.95
CA LEU A 99 18.28 -0.22 11.98
C LEU A 99 18.95 1.07 12.45
N GLY A 100 18.41 1.75 13.46
CA GLY A 100 18.91 3.05 13.92
C GLY A 100 18.75 4.15 12.87
N ILE A 101 17.67 4.10 12.09
CA ILE A 101 17.31 5.06 11.04
C ILE A 101 16.13 5.93 11.50
N ASN A 102 15.80 6.96 10.72
CA ASN A 102 14.63 7.80 10.93
C ASN A 102 13.59 7.53 9.84
N LEU A 103 12.39 7.10 10.24
CA LEU A 103 11.22 6.90 9.39
C LEU A 103 10.06 7.80 9.84
N SER A 104 10.32 8.85 10.63
CA SER A 104 9.31 9.79 11.08
C SER A 104 8.61 10.54 9.94
N SER A 105 9.11 10.48 8.70
CA SER A 105 8.43 11.01 7.52
C SER A 105 7.24 10.17 7.09
N VAL A 106 7.20 8.89 7.48
CA VAL A 106 6.16 7.93 7.10
C VAL A 106 4.95 8.11 8.01
N GLN A 107 3.98 8.94 7.60
CA GLN A 107 2.81 9.24 8.41
C GLN A 107 1.71 8.18 8.26
N PRO A 108 0.73 8.11 9.19
CA PRO A 108 -0.46 7.29 9.01
C PRO A 108 -1.20 7.63 7.71
N LEU A 109 -1.75 6.64 7.03
CA LEU A 109 -2.31 6.79 5.68
C LEU A 109 -3.36 7.91 5.58
N GLN A 110 -4.26 8.03 6.56
CA GLN A 110 -5.29 9.07 6.55
C GLN A 110 -4.65 10.47 6.54
N GLN A 111 -3.57 10.66 7.31
CA GLN A 111 -2.85 11.92 7.37
C GLN A 111 -2.12 12.21 6.05
N GLU A 112 -1.50 11.21 5.44
CA GLU A 112 -0.85 11.35 4.12
C GLU A 112 -1.87 11.80 3.05
N ILE A 113 -3.03 11.11 2.96
CA ILE A 113 -4.06 11.47 1.98
C ILE A 113 -4.62 12.87 2.25
N VAL A 114 -4.89 13.21 3.52
CA VAL A 114 -5.39 14.55 3.87
C VAL A 114 -4.35 15.63 3.56
N ALA A 115 -3.06 15.39 3.83
CA ALA A 115 -2.00 16.33 3.50
C ALA A 115 -1.84 16.53 1.98
N ALA A 116 -1.95 15.46 1.20
CA ALA A 116 -1.80 15.50 -0.25
C ALA A 116 -3.02 16.09 -0.99
N TYR A 117 -4.23 15.90 -0.44
CA TYR A 117 -5.49 16.21 -1.14
C TYR A 117 -6.44 17.11 -0.32
N ALA A 118 -5.94 17.89 0.63
CA ALA A 118 -6.75 18.67 1.59
C ALA A 118 -7.93 19.40 0.94
N ASP A 119 -7.67 20.16 -0.14
CA ASP A 119 -8.69 20.97 -0.83
C ASP A 119 -9.71 20.14 -1.64
N SER A 120 -9.42 18.85 -1.83
CA SER A 120 -10.24 17.91 -2.60
C SER A 120 -11.08 16.98 -1.72
N ILE A 121 -10.93 16.99 -0.39
CA ILE A 121 -11.63 16.09 0.53
C ILE A 121 -12.75 16.84 1.25
N ALA A 122 -14.01 16.42 1.07
CA ALA A 122 -15.14 17.06 1.75
C ALA A 122 -15.30 16.65 3.22
N ASP A 123 -14.91 15.42 3.59
CA ASP A 123 -15.02 14.90 4.96
C ASP A 123 -13.77 14.12 5.39
N PRO A 124 -12.84 14.76 6.13
CA PRO A 124 -11.58 14.14 6.52
C PRO A 124 -11.63 13.34 7.84
N ARG A 125 -12.83 13.10 8.43
CA ARG A 125 -12.95 12.55 9.80
C ARG A 125 -12.51 11.09 9.92
N THR A 126 -12.73 10.29 8.89
CA THR A 126 -12.42 8.85 8.89
C THR A 126 -11.75 8.47 7.58
N LEU A 127 -11.02 7.36 7.58
CA LEU A 127 -10.43 6.86 6.35
C LEU A 127 -11.50 6.53 5.28
N LEU A 128 -12.66 6.01 5.68
CA LEU A 128 -13.78 5.79 4.76
C LEU A 128 -14.28 7.09 4.13
N SER A 129 -14.52 8.12 4.95
CA SER A 129 -15.02 9.40 4.47
C SER A 129 -13.98 10.11 3.59
N VAL A 130 -12.69 10.02 3.95
CA VAL A 130 -11.58 10.50 3.12
C VAL A 130 -11.61 9.86 1.75
N LEU A 131 -11.68 8.52 1.66
CA LEU A 131 -11.70 7.82 0.38
C LEU A 131 -12.94 8.16 -0.46
N ARG A 132 -14.12 8.19 0.16
CA ARG A 132 -15.38 8.40 -0.56
C ARG A 132 -15.61 9.84 -1.01
N THR A 133 -15.05 10.81 -0.27
CA THR A 133 -15.28 12.24 -0.50
C THR A 133 -14.09 12.98 -1.11
N ASN A 134 -13.01 12.27 -1.44
CA ASN A 134 -11.90 12.84 -2.19
C ASN A 134 -12.26 12.98 -3.68
N LYS A 135 -12.40 14.22 -4.15
CA LYS A 135 -12.69 14.54 -5.56
C LYS A 135 -11.62 14.03 -6.52
N ALA A 136 -10.36 13.95 -6.09
CA ALA A 136 -9.27 13.41 -6.93
C ALA A 136 -9.43 11.91 -7.20
N TYR A 137 -10.26 11.22 -6.42
CA TYR A 137 -10.54 9.80 -6.55
C TYR A 137 -11.86 9.50 -7.27
N GLN A 138 -12.59 10.56 -7.66
CA GLN A 138 -13.93 10.43 -8.19
C GLN A 138 -13.96 9.65 -9.51
N GLY A 139 -14.82 8.63 -9.57
CA GLY A 139 -15.13 7.93 -10.83
C GLY A 139 -14.06 6.96 -11.31
N ILE A 140 -13.04 6.64 -10.51
CA ILE A 140 -12.04 5.63 -10.86
C ILE A 140 -12.71 4.25 -10.81
N PRO A 141 -12.88 3.52 -11.94
CA PRO A 141 -13.58 2.25 -11.95
C PRO A 141 -12.73 1.11 -11.39
N LEU A 142 -13.38 0.07 -10.86
CA LEU A 142 -12.69 -1.18 -10.55
C LEU A 142 -12.22 -1.89 -11.84
N PRO A 143 -11.05 -2.57 -11.82
CA PRO A 143 -10.49 -3.28 -12.97
C PRO A 143 -11.18 -4.62 -13.12
N LEU A 144 -12.39 -4.59 -13.66
CA LEU A 144 -13.24 -5.76 -13.85
C LEU A 144 -13.31 -6.16 -15.32
N ILE A 145 -13.46 -7.46 -15.56
CA ILE A 145 -13.73 -8.07 -16.87
C ILE A 145 -15.10 -8.74 -16.86
N SER A 146 -15.78 -8.73 -18.00
CA SER A 146 -17.03 -9.47 -18.17
C SER A 146 -16.78 -10.98 -18.07
N THR A 147 -17.64 -11.70 -17.38
CA THR A 147 -17.57 -13.16 -17.29
C THR A 147 -18.63 -13.80 -18.19
N ALA A 148 -18.22 -14.78 -19.00
CA ALA A 148 -19.13 -15.50 -19.90
C ALA A 148 -20.04 -16.50 -19.14
N ARG A 149 -19.69 -16.86 -17.91
CA ARG A 149 -20.38 -17.90 -17.12
C ARG A 149 -21.57 -17.36 -16.31
N SER A 150 -21.63 -16.05 -16.11
CA SER A 150 -22.68 -15.36 -15.36
C SER A 150 -22.80 -13.97 -15.93
N HIS A 151 -24.00 -13.48 -16.25
CA HIS A 151 -24.17 -12.06 -16.58
C HIS A 151 -23.56 -11.21 -15.45
N GLY A 152 -22.57 -10.37 -15.76
CA GLY A 152 -21.87 -9.53 -14.79
C GLY A 152 -20.35 -9.48 -14.97
N TYR A 153 -19.67 -8.90 -13.98
CA TYR A 153 -18.25 -8.59 -13.99
C TYR A 153 -17.51 -9.24 -12.81
N ILE A 154 -16.23 -9.56 -13.00
CA ILE A 154 -15.33 -10.07 -11.95
C ILE A 154 -14.00 -9.33 -12.03
N PHE A 155 -13.22 -9.31 -10.95
CA PHE A 155 -11.89 -8.71 -10.98
C PHE A 155 -11.00 -9.40 -12.02
N ASP A 156 -10.34 -8.59 -12.84
CA ASP A 156 -9.28 -9.06 -13.72
C ASP A 156 -8.06 -9.46 -12.87
N LYS A 157 -7.86 -10.76 -12.70
CA LYS A 157 -6.73 -11.33 -11.96
C LYS A 157 -5.38 -11.03 -12.61
N GLN A 158 -5.37 -10.63 -13.89
CA GLN A 158 -4.16 -10.22 -14.61
C GLN A 158 -3.88 -8.71 -14.45
N HIS A 159 -4.77 -7.95 -13.82
CA HIS A 159 -4.55 -6.52 -13.62
C HIS A 159 -3.34 -6.27 -12.69
N ARG A 160 -2.63 -5.16 -12.95
CA ARG A 160 -1.41 -4.77 -12.21
C ARG A 160 -1.58 -4.70 -10.69
N VAL A 161 -2.79 -4.45 -10.19
CA VAL A 161 -3.04 -4.47 -8.74
C VAL A 161 -2.70 -5.84 -8.12
N PHE A 162 -3.00 -6.93 -8.81
CA PHE A 162 -2.67 -8.28 -8.34
C PHE A 162 -1.18 -8.58 -8.58
N GLN A 163 -0.65 -8.16 -9.72
CA GLN A 163 0.73 -8.46 -10.13
C GLN A 163 1.79 -7.59 -9.43
N GLU A 164 1.46 -6.39 -8.98
CA GLU A 164 2.37 -5.42 -8.36
C GLU A 164 2.04 -5.23 -6.89
N ASP A 165 0.88 -4.62 -6.59
CA ASP A 165 0.52 -4.19 -5.25
C ASP A 165 0.38 -5.37 -4.28
N ILE A 166 -0.17 -6.50 -4.74
CA ILE A 166 -0.34 -7.70 -3.91
C ILE A 166 0.90 -8.59 -4.00
N ALA A 167 1.30 -9.01 -5.20
CA ALA A 167 2.38 -9.99 -5.39
C ALA A 167 3.75 -9.50 -4.90
N TYR A 168 4.03 -8.19 -4.97
CA TYR A 168 5.29 -7.63 -4.46
C TYR A 168 5.08 -6.72 -3.26
N GLY A 169 4.08 -5.83 -3.31
CA GLY A 169 3.86 -4.86 -2.24
C GLY A 169 3.42 -5.50 -0.92
N LEU A 170 2.26 -6.17 -0.93
CA LEU A 170 1.69 -6.77 0.27
C LEU A 170 2.56 -7.94 0.76
N ALA A 171 3.08 -8.73 -0.19
CA ALA A 171 4.04 -9.79 0.10
C ALA A 171 5.30 -9.26 0.83
N LEU A 172 5.79 -8.06 0.46
CA LEU A 172 6.93 -7.44 1.12
C LEU A 172 6.60 -7.07 2.57
N LEU A 173 5.45 -6.45 2.82
CA LEU A 173 5.04 -6.10 4.18
C LEU A 173 4.90 -7.32 5.09
N VAL A 174 4.38 -8.42 4.54
CA VAL A 174 4.33 -9.72 5.23
C VAL A 174 5.74 -10.21 5.58
N ALA A 175 6.65 -10.26 4.60
CA ALA A 175 8.03 -10.71 4.80
C ALA A 175 8.78 -9.84 5.81
N LEU A 176 8.57 -8.52 5.78
CA LEU A 176 9.15 -7.59 6.75
C LEU A 176 8.61 -7.85 8.16
N GLY A 177 7.31 -8.11 8.31
CA GLY A 177 6.71 -8.48 9.59
C GLY A 177 7.33 -9.74 10.19
N GLU A 178 7.51 -10.78 9.39
CA GLU A 178 8.19 -12.01 9.82
C GLU A 178 9.64 -11.75 10.23
N ARG A 179 10.37 -11.00 9.40
CA ARG A 179 11.80 -10.73 9.62
C ARG A 179 12.04 -9.87 10.86
N LEU A 180 11.20 -8.86 11.08
CA LEU A 180 11.27 -7.94 12.21
C LEU A 180 10.53 -8.46 13.46
N ARG A 181 9.83 -9.60 13.36
CA ARG A 181 8.97 -10.18 14.39
C ARG A 181 7.87 -9.22 14.84
N VAL A 182 7.24 -8.54 13.89
CA VAL A 182 6.07 -7.69 14.08
C VAL A 182 4.85 -8.46 13.59
N PRO A 183 3.84 -8.70 14.44
CA PRO A 183 2.59 -9.31 14.00
C PRO A 183 1.89 -8.43 12.97
N THR A 184 1.56 -9.03 11.82
CA THR A 184 0.81 -8.38 10.74
C THR A 184 -0.44 -9.19 10.35
N PRO A 185 -1.31 -9.56 11.32
CA PRO A 185 -2.44 -10.46 11.06
C PRO A 185 -3.38 -9.98 9.94
N TYR A 186 -3.69 -8.69 9.84
CA TYR A 186 -4.62 -8.18 8.84
C TYR A 186 -3.99 -8.10 7.44
N ILE A 187 -2.75 -7.63 7.33
CA ILE A 187 -1.98 -7.67 6.07
C ILE A 187 -1.84 -9.12 5.61
N ARG A 188 -1.47 -10.04 6.51
CA ARG A 188 -1.28 -11.47 6.21
C ARG A 188 -2.59 -12.14 5.78
N GLU A 189 -3.70 -11.85 6.45
CA GLU A 189 -5.01 -12.38 6.11
C GLU A 189 -5.45 -11.99 4.69
N ILE A 190 -5.28 -10.71 4.33
CA ILE A 190 -5.57 -10.23 2.98
C ILE A 190 -4.64 -10.91 1.97
N TYR A 191 -3.34 -11.00 2.28
CA TYR A 191 -2.34 -11.60 1.39
C TYR A 191 -2.64 -13.08 1.11
N ASP A 192 -2.90 -13.87 2.15
CA ASP A 192 -3.14 -15.31 2.04
C ASP A 192 -4.45 -15.58 1.26
N TRP A 193 -5.49 -14.77 1.50
CA TRP A 193 -6.71 -14.85 0.71
C TRP A 193 -6.48 -14.46 -0.75
N CYS A 194 -5.72 -13.40 -1.02
CA CYS A 194 -5.40 -12.98 -2.39
C CYS A 194 -4.60 -14.06 -3.13
N CYS A 195 -3.65 -14.74 -2.47
CA CYS A 195 -2.95 -15.89 -3.03
C CYS A 195 -3.93 -16.98 -3.49
N GLY A 196 -4.86 -17.37 -2.61
CA GLY A 196 -5.92 -18.32 -2.93
C GLY A 196 -6.80 -17.86 -4.08
N TYR A 197 -7.23 -16.59 -4.07
CA TYR A 197 -8.05 -16.01 -5.12
C TYR A 197 -7.35 -15.99 -6.49
N MET A 198 -6.05 -15.69 -6.52
CA MET A 198 -5.24 -15.66 -7.73
C MET A 198 -4.88 -17.06 -8.27
N GLY A 199 -5.14 -18.11 -7.50
CA GLY A 199 -4.93 -19.49 -7.93
C GLY A 199 -3.56 -20.08 -7.59
N GLY A 200 -2.87 -19.57 -6.56
CA GLY A 200 -1.62 -20.18 -6.10
C GLY A 200 -0.75 -19.30 -5.22
N ILE A 201 0.46 -19.80 -4.94
CA ILE A 201 1.47 -19.12 -4.12
C ILE A 201 2.01 -17.93 -4.92
N LEU A 202 1.76 -16.72 -4.44
CA LEU A 202 2.38 -15.51 -4.96
C LEU A 202 3.88 -15.51 -4.66
N PRO A 203 4.71 -14.81 -5.46
CA PRO A 203 6.13 -14.70 -5.16
C PRO A 203 6.30 -14.16 -3.73
N HIS A 204 7.04 -14.90 -2.91
CA HIS A 204 7.46 -14.42 -1.61
C HIS A 204 8.74 -13.62 -1.80
N PRO A 205 8.77 -12.32 -1.45
CA PRO A 205 9.96 -11.51 -1.65
C PRO A 205 11.12 -12.09 -0.84
N GLN A 206 12.28 -12.17 -1.49
CA GLN A 206 13.53 -12.59 -0.87
C GLN A 206 14.22 -11.37 -0.29
N LEU A 207 14.05 -11.17 1.01
CA LEU A 207 14.83 -10.18 1.73
C LEU A 207 16.31 -10.66 1.80
N PRO A 208 17.29 -9.75 1.67
CA PRO A 208 18.69 -10.11 1.88
C PRO A 208 18.89 -10.80 3.23
N MET A 209 19.64 -11.91 3.24
CA MET A 209 19.84 -12.72 4.44
C MET A 209 20.45 -11.92 5.60
N ASP A 210 21.27 -10.93 5.27
CA ASP A 210 21.92 -10.03 6.20
C ASP A 210 21.04 -8.86 6.63
N TRP A 211 19.89 -8.61 5.97
CA TRP A 211 18.94 -7.56 6.37
C TRP A 211 17.97 -8.06 7.45
N PRO A 212 17.77 -7.35 8.58
CA PRO A 212 18.39 -6.07 8.91
C PRO A 212 19.84 -6.28 9.39
N ILE A 213 20.78 -5.53 8.80
CA ILE A 213 22.15 -5.50 9.28
C ILE A 213 22.13 -4.68 10.57
N ILE A 214 22.12 -5.36 11.72
CA ILE A 214 22.20 -4.69 13.02
C ILE A 214 23.61 -4.09 13.14
N ARG A 215 23.74 -2.81 12.85
CA ARG A 215 24.97 -2.08 13.10
C ARG A 215 25.02 -1.77 14.60
N VAL A 216 25.81 -2.54 15.34
CA VAL A 216 26.17 -2.16 16.71
C VAL A 216 26.95 -0.84 16.60
N LYS A 217 26.37 0.24 17.14
CA LYS A 217 27.05 1.53 17.28
C LYS A 217 28.10 1.44 18.37
#